data_AF-A0A2G8L0S5-F1
#
_entry.id   AF-A0A2G8L0S5-F1
#
_cell.length_a   1.000
_cell.length_b   1.000
_cell.length_c   1.000
_cell.angle_alpha   90.00
_cell.angle_beta   90.00
_cell.angle_gamma   90.00
#
_symmetry.space_group_name_H-M   'P 1'
#
loop_
_entity.id
_entity.type
_entity.pdbx_description
1 polymer ?
#
loop_
_entity_poly.entity_id
_entity_poly.type
_entity_poly.pdbx_seq_one_letter_code
_entity_poly.pdbx_strand_id
1 'polypeptide(L)'
;FIARPLGIALGVPTKHSSVVKHNAFLERIFTKETRRPDGNRIKGLVKQLDWSTREVEKWFRKRRFQQHKVKIDKFTESCWRFGYYSFLFAYSATNIPQEKWFWNMSLYWHDFPFHSINSSISNLYFFELSFYISLMLCAPRDVKRK
;
A
#
# COMPACT_ATOMS: atom_id res chain seq x y z
N PHE A 1 -13.31 0.64 0.09
CA PHE A 1 -14.30 -0.30 0.67
C PHE A 1 -14.38 -1.66 -0.04
N ILE A 2 -13.94 -1.82 -1.30
CA ILE A 2 -13.95 -3.10 -2.02
C ILE A 2 -12.76 -4.03 -1.68
N ALA A 3 -11.59 -3.46 -1.37
CA ALA A 3 -10.37 -4.25 -1.15
C ALA A 3 -10.36 -5.10 0.14
N ARG A 4 -11.10 -4.68 1.18
CA ARG A 4 -11.21 -5.45 2.44
C ARG A 4 -11.98 -6.76 2.27
N PRO A 5 -13.20 -6.78 1.69
CA PRO A 5 -13.91 -8.02 1.43
C PRO A 5 -13.19 -8.89 0.40
N LEU A 6 -12.53 -8.31 -0.62
CA LEU A 6 -11.66 -9.05 -1.56
C LEU A 6 -10.44 -9.67 -0.86
N GLY A 7 -9.80 -8.95 0.06
CA GLY A 7 -8.74 -9.48 0.89
C GLY A 7 -9.23 -10.66 1.74
N ILE A 8 -10.40 -10.55 2.36
CA ILE A 8 -10.99 -11.64 3.16
C ILE A 8 -11.32 -12.85 2.26
N ALA A 9 -11.87 -12.63 1.06
CA ALA A 9 -12.15 -13.68 0.08
C ALA A 9 -10.88 -14.38 -0.43
N LEU A 10 -9.76 -13.66 -0.54
CA LEU A 10 -8.44 -14.19 -0.87
C LEU A 10 -7.68 -14.74 0.36
N GLY A 11 -8.35 -14.93 1.49
CA GLY A 11 -7.81 -15.57 2.68
C GLY A 11 -7.00 -14.65 3.60
N VAL A 12 -7.16 -13.32 3.52
CA VAL A 12 -6.52 -12.36 4.42
C VAL A 12 -7.19 -12.42 5.79
N PRO A 13 -6.45 -12.85 6.83
CA PRO A 13 -7.00 -13.03 8.16
C PRO A 13 -7.20 -11.68 8.86
N THR A 14 -8.44 -11.40 9.26
CA THR A 14 -8.90 -10.13 9.88
C THR A 14 -8.41 -9.89 11.31
N LYS A 15 -7.76 -10.88 11.93
CA LYS A 15 -7.30 -10.77 13.32
C LYS A 15 -6.24 -9.68 13.47
N HIS A 16 -6.50 -8.70 14.35
CA HIS A 16 -5.52 -7.68 14.76
C HIS A 16 -4.15 -8.35 14.92
N SER A 17 -3.13 -7.88 14.19
CA SER A 17 -1.80 -8.45 14.28
C SER A 17 -1.35 -8.31 15.73
N SER A 18 -1.27 -9.40 16.48
CA SER A 18 -0.59 -9.34 17.77
C SER A 18 0.84 -8.93 17.46
N VAL A 19 1.26 -7.76 17.95
CA VAL A 19 2.64 -7.29 17.80
C VAL A 19 3.56 -8.44 18.19
N VAL A 20 4.44 -8.82 17.27
CA VAL A 20 5.44 -9.84 17.52
C VAL A 20 6.38 -9.28 18.58
N LYS A 21 6.64 -10.03 19.67
CA LYS A 21 7.54 -9.60 20.74
C LYS A 21 8.89 -9.25 20.09
N HIS A 22 9.36 -8.02 20.28
CA HIS A 22 10.59 -7.57 19.67
C HIS A 22 11.76 -8.40 20.20
N ASN A 23 12.51 -9.02 19.29
CA ASN A 23 13.66 -9.83 19.62
C ASN A 23 14.66 -9.75 18.47
N ALA A 24 15.70 -8.94 18.64
CA ALA A 24 16.71 -8.70 17.61
C ALA A 24 17.43 -9.97 17.16
N PHE A 25 17.60 -10.95 18.06
CA PHE A 25 18.24 -12.22 17.75
C PHE A 25 17.36 -13.09 16.85
N LEU A 26 16.09 -13.30 17.22
CA LEU A 26 15.14 -14.03 16.37
C LEU A 26 14.88 -13.33 15.03
N GLU A 27 14.87 -12.00 15.02
CA GLU A 27 14.71 -11.21 13.79
C GLU A 27 15.92 -11.37 12.85
N ARG A 28 17.15 -11.40 13.40
CA ARG A 28 18.37 -11.70 12.64
C ARG A 28 18.29 -13.07 11.99
N ILE A 29 17.91 -14.10 12.74
CA ILE A 29 17.77 -15.47 12.22
C ILE A 29 16.68 -15.52 11.15
N PHE A 30 15.55 -14.87 11.40
CA PHE A 30 14.42 -14.85 10.47
C PHE A 30 14.76 -14.18 9.12
N THR A 31 15.55 -13.10 9.15
CA THR A 31 15.94 -12.36 7.94
C THR A 31 17.16 -12.96 7.24
N LYS A 32 18.17 -13.44 7.98
CA LYS A 32 19.45 -13.89 7.40
C LYS A 32 19.59 -15.40 7.22
N GLU A 33 18.95 -16.22 8.06
CA GLU A 33 19.14 -17.67 8.05
C GLU A 33 17.91 -18.41 7.51
N THR A 34 16.80 -18.42 8.24
CA THR A 34 15.61 -19.18 7.86
C THR A 34 14.31 -18.60 8.40
N ARG A 35 13.28 -18.62 7.55
CA ARG A 35 11.92 -18.20 7.90
C ARG A 35 11.09 -19.33 8.53
N ARG A 36 11.53 -20.59 8.36
CA ARG A 36 10.89 -21.81 8.88
C ARG A 36 11.99 -22.68 9.50
N PRO A 37 12.38 -22.43 10.75
CA PRO A 37 13.37 -23.26 11.43
C PRO A 37 12.81 -24.67 11.66
N ASP A 38 13.68 -25.67 11.50
CA ASP A 38 13.37 -27.06 11.77
C ASP A 38 13.41 -27.37 13.28
N GLY A 39 12.83 -28.49 13.71
CA GLY A 39 12.68 -28.84 15.13
C GLY A 39 14.00 -28.83 15.91
N ASN A 40 15.10 -29.31 15.29
CA ASN A 40 16.44 -29.28 15.89
C ASN A 40 16.97 -27.85 16.05
N ARG A 41 16.66 -26.95 15.11
CA ARG A 41 17.07 -25.55 15.19
C ARG A 41 16.28 -24.82 16.27
N ILE A 42 14.98 -25.11 16.40
CA ILE A 42 14.14 -24.55 17.47
C ILE A 42 14.70 -24.91 18.85
N LYS A 43 15.13 -26.16 19.07
CA LYS A 43 15.79 -26.58 20.33
C LYS A 43 17.06 -25.77 20.61
N GLY A 44 17.88 -25.50 19.60
CA GLY A 44 19.06 -24.64 19.73
C GLY A 44 18.70 -23.20 20.11
N LEU A 45 17.62 -22.66 19.53
CA LEU A 45 17.11 -21.31 19.84
C LEU A 45 16.55 -21.23 21.27
N VAL A 46 15.84 -22.25 21.74
CA VAL A 46 15.35 -22.38 23.12
C VAL A 46 16.49 -22.42 24.15
N LYS A 47 17.67 -22.91 23.76
CA LYS A 47 18.84 -22.91 24.66
C LYS A 47 19.53 -21.54 24.72
N GLN A 48 19.46 -20.77 23.63
CA GLN A 48 20.09 -19.45 23.52
C GLN A 48 19.19 -18.31 24.02
N LEU A 49 17.89 -18.46 23.81
CA LEU A 49 16.84 -17.59 24.33
C LEU A 49 16.14 -18.39 25.40
N ASP A 50 16.11 -17.90 26.64
CA ASP A 50 15.42 -18.52 27.79
C ASP A 50 13.88 -18.54 27.61
N TRP A 51 13.41 -19.14 26.52
CA TRP A 51 12.05 -19.16 25.99
C TRP A 51 11.62 -20.61 25.80
N SER A 52 10.33 -20.87 25.95
CA SER A 52 9.78 -22.20 25.64
C SER A 52 9.75 -22.47 24.12
N THR A 53 9.82 -23.75 23.74
CA THR A 53 9.67 -24.21 22.33
C THR A 53 8.43 -23.61 21.67
N ARG A 54 7.30 -23.59 22.41
CA ARG A 54 6.02 -23.05 21.94
C ARG A 54 6.08 -21.54 21.70
N GLU A 55 6.83 -20.78 22.49
CA GLU A 55 6.98 -19.34 22.31
C GLU A 55 7.79 -19.02 21.06
N VAL A 56 8.90 -19.74 20.83
CA VAL A 56 9.72 -19.61 19.63
C VAL A 56 8.90 -19.93 18.37
N GLU A 57 8.20 -21.08 18.35
CA GLU A 57 7.32 -21.45 17.23
C GLU A 57 6.20 -20.43 16.98
N LYS A 58 5.54 -19.98 18.05
CA LYS A 58 4.47 -18.97 17.98
C LYS A 58 5.01 -17.64 17.46
N TRP A 59 6.23 -17.26 17.83
CA TRP A 59 6.90 -16.07 17.32
C TRP A 59 7.13 -16.17 15.82
N PHE A 60 7.75 -17.25 15.34
CA PHE A 60 7.99 -17.47 13.91
C PHE A 60 6.70 -17.51 13.09
N ARG A 61 5.64 -18.15 13.61
CA ARG A 61 4.32 -18.17 12.97
C ARG A 61 3.72 -16.77 12.85
N LYS A 62 3.70 -16.00 13.94
CA LYS A 62 3.18 -14.62 13.94
C LYS A 62 4.00 -13.70 13.05
N ARG A 63 5.33 -13.83 13.04
CA ARG A 63 6.23 -13.02 12.22
C ARG A 63 6.01 -13.22 10.71
N ARG A 64 5.85 -14.47 10.26
CA ARG A 64 5.51 -14.80 8.86
C ARG A 64 4.16 -14.21 8.46
N PHE A 65 3.17 -14.36 9.34
CA PHE A 65 1.84 -13.81 9.12
C PHE A 65 1.85 -12.28 9.00
N GLN A 66 2.64 -11.60 9.84
CA GLN A 66 2.84 -10.15 9.76
C GLN A 66 3.48 -9.74 8.42
N GLN A 67 4.49 -10.47 7.92
CA GLN A 67 5.05 -10.19 6.59
C GLN A 67 4.02 -10.36 5.47
N HIS A 68 3.23 -11.44 5.52
CA HIS A 68 2.20 -11.69 4.51
C HIS A 68 1.17 -10.55 4.45
N LYS A 69 0.72 -10.07 5.62
CA LYS A 69 -0.17 -8.92 5.71
C LYS A 69 0.42 -7.65 5.10
N VAL A 70 1.66 -7.32 5.46
CA VAL A 70 2.35 -6.13 4.90
C VAL A 70 2.44 -6.21 3.37
N LYS A 71 2.69 -7.40 2.81
CA LYS A 71 2.71 -7.59 1.35
C LYS A 71 1.34 -7.35 0.72
N ILE A 72 0.27 -7.88 1.31
CA ILE A 72 -1.08 -7.71 0.78
C ILE A 72 -1.59 -6.28 0.92
N ASP A 73 -1.28 -5.62 2.04
CA ASP A 73 -1.62 -4.21 2.24
C ASP A 73 -0.94 -3.35 1.16
N LYS A 74 0.36 -3.57 0.89
CA LYS A 74 1.09 -2.88 -0.19
C LYS A 74 0.55 -3.21 -1.60
N PHE A 75 0.17 -4.45 -1.85
CA PHE A 75 -0.44 -4.85 -3.12
C PHE A 75 -1.79 -4.15 -3.32
N THR A 76 -2.63 -4.15 -2.29
CA THR A 76 -3.91 -3.43 -2.27
C THR A 76 -3.71 -1.94 -2.51
N GLU A 77 -2.68 -1.36 -1.88
CA GLU A 77 -2.28 0.02 -2.07
C GLU A 77 -1.89 0.31 -3.53
N SER A 78 -1.14 -0.61 -4.15
CA SER A 78 -0.72 -0.49 -5.54
C SER A 78 -1.92 -0.64 -6.49
N CYS A 79 -2.83 -1.56 -6.23
CA CYS A 79 -4.03 -1.77 -7.05
C CYS A 79 -4.97 -0.57 -7.03
N TRP A 80 -5.19 0.07 -5.88
CA TRP A 80 -6.07 1.25 -5.86
C TRP A 80 -5.41 2.40 -6.63
N ARG A 81 -4.09 2.63 -6.46
CA ARG A 81 -3.37 3.67 -7.22
C ARG A 81 -3.45 3.41 -8.71
N PHE A 82 -3.20 2.17 -9.12
CA PHE A 82 -3.31 1.76 -10.51
C PHE A 82 -4.71 2.02 -11.08
N GLY A 83 -5.76 1.59 -10.38
CA GLY A 83 -7.14 1.82 -10.80
C GLY A 83 -7.49 3.31 -10.88
N TYR A 84 -7.01 4.10 -9.92
CA TYR A 84 -7.21 5.55 -9.90
C TYR A 84 -6.53 6.25 -11.09
N TYR A 85 -5.25 5.95 -11.33
CA TYR A 85 -4.52 6.51 -12.47
C TYR A 85 -5.09 6.05 -13.81
N SER A 86 -5.53 4.80 -13.90
CA SER A 86 -6.15 4.26 -15.12
C SER A 86 -7.47 4.97 -15.42
N PHE A 87 -8.29 5.21 -14.38
CA PHE A 87 -9.51 6.00 -14.51
C PHE A 87 -9.22 7.44 -14.95
N LEU A 88 -8.29 8.11 -14.28
CA LEU A 88 -7.92 9.49 -14.62
C LEU A 88 -7.37 9.58 -16.05
N PHE A 89 -6.53 8.63 -16.45
CA PHE A 89 -6.00 8.53 -17.80
C PHE A 89 -7.11 8.36 -18.84
N ALA A 90 -8.06 7.43 -18.62
CA ALA A 90 -9.18 7.21 -19.53
C ALA A 90 -10.11 8.43 -19.62
N TYR A 91 -10.37 9.10 -18.48
CA TYR A 91 -11.15 10.33 -18.44
C TYR A 91 -10.45 11.45 -19.21
N SER A 92 -9.16 11.66 -18.96
CA SER A 92 -8.33 12.64 -19.67
C SER A 92 -8.27 12.36 -21.18
N ALA A 93 -8.03 11.11 -21.57
CA ALA A 93 -7.91 10.72 -22.97
C ALA A 93 -9.19 10.94 -23.78
N THR A 94 -10.36 10.92 -23.13
CA THR A 94 -11.66 11.15 -23.78
C THR A 94 -12.07 12.63 -23.79
N ASN A 95 -11.75 13.37 -22.73
CA ASN A 95 -12.21 14.76 -22.56
C ASN A 95 -11.21 15.81 -23.05
N ILE A 96 -9.91 15.61 -22.86
CA ILE A 96 -8.90 16.61 -23.21
C ILE A 96 -8.84 16.87 -24.73
N PRO A 97 -8.92 15.86 -25.62
CA PRO A 97 -8.86 16.12 -27.06
C PRO A 97 -10.01 16.95 -27.64
N GLN A 98 -11.09 17.14 -26.86
CA GLN A 98 -12.21 18.02 -27.26
C GLN A 98 -11.83 19.51 -27.19
N GLU A 99 -10.77 19.82 -26.44
CA GLU A 99 -10.31 21.18 -26.26
C GLU A 99 -9.43 21.64 -27.44
N LYS A 100 -9.74 22.81 -28.01
CA LYS A 100 -9.00 23.35 -29.17
C LYS A 100 -7.53 23.60 -28.86
N TRP A 101 -7.23 23.99 -27.62
CA TRP A 101 -5.87 24.23 -27.16
C TRP A 101 -5.02 22.95 -27.06
N PHE A 102 -5.64 21.77 -26.99
CA PHE A 102 -4.91 20.50 -26.99
C PHE A 102 -4.18 20.27 -28.31
N TRP A 103 -4.80 20.65 -29.43
CA TRP A 103 -4.22 20.51 -30.76
C TRP A 103 -3.36 21.71 -31.17
N ASN A 104 -3.67 22.90 -30.65
CA ASN A 104 -2.90 24.10 -30.90
C ASN A 104 -2.67 24.90 -29.62
N MET A 105 -1.47 24.79 -29.05
CA MET A 105 -1.10 25.48 -27.82
C MET A 105 -1.16 27.02 -27.90
N SER A 106 -1.12 27.62 -29.09
CA SER A 106 -1.22 29.08 -29.21
C SER A 106 -2.58 29.60 -28.75
N LEU A 107 -3.63 28.78 -28.85
CA LEU A 107 -4.99 29.11 -28.42
C LEU A 107 -5.15 29.06 -26.89
N TYR A 108 -4.23 28.44 -26.17
CA TYR A 108 -4.29 28.35 -24.71
C TYR A 108 -4.14 29.72 -24.05
N TRP A 109 -3.28 30.57 -24.63
CA TRP A 109 -2.97 31.91 -24.11
C TRP A 109 -3.97 32.98 -24.56
N HIS A 110 -4.87 32.62 -25.47
CA HIS A 110 -5.92 33.51 -25.91
C HIS A 110 -6.91 33.73 -24.75
N ASP A 111 -7.16 34.99 -24.40
CA ASP A 111 -8.06 35.40 -23.30
C ASP A 111 -7.57 35.16 -21.85
N PHE A 112 -6.26 34.92 -21.66
CA PHE A 112 -5.66 34.96 -20.32
C PHE A 112 -5.74 36.40 -19.74
N PRO A 113 -6.14 36.62 -18.47
CA PRO A 113 -6.40 35.63 -17.41
C PRO A 113 -7.87 35.18 -17.27
N PHE A 114 -8.80 35.69 -18.08
CA PHE A 114 -10.25 35.48 -17.92
C PHE A 114 -10.78 34.24 -18.67
N HIS A 115 -10.00 33.15 -18.70
CA HIS A 115 -10.38 31.91 -19.37
C HIS A 115 -11.55 31.22 -18.66
N SER A 116 -12.60 30.86 -19.41
CA SER A 116 -13.69 30.02 -18.91
C SER A 116 -13.24 28.56 -18.82
N ILE A 117 -13.01 28.08 -17.59
CA ILE A 117 -12.60 26.69 -17.37
C ILE A 117 -13.79 25.77 -17.69
N ASN A 118 -13.60 24.89 -18.68
CA ASN A 118 -14.60 23.88 -19.02
C ASN A 118 -14.81 22.93 -17.82
N SER A 119 -16.05 22.47 -17.62
CA SER A 119 -16.42 21.60 -16.51
C SER A 119 -15.60 20.30 -16.48
N SER A 120 -15.24 19.74 -17.64
CA SER A 120 -14.38 18.53 -17.71
C SER A 120 -12.97 18.77 -17.17
N ILE A 121 -12.39 19.95 -17.45
CA ILE A 121 -11.07 20.34 -16.94
C ILE A 121 -11.14 20.60 -15.43
N SER A 122 -12.19 21.28 -14.97
CA SER A 122 -12.43 21.50 -13.55
C SER A 122 -12.52 20.17 -12.77
N ASN A 123 -13.27 19.20 -13.31
CA ASN A 123 -13.38 17.87 -12.72
C ASN A 123 -12.02 17.14 -12.66
N LEU A 124 -11.20 17.23 -13.70
CA LEU A 124 -9.83 16.69 -13.68
C LEU A 124 -9.00 17.24 -12.53
N TYR A 125 -9.01 18.56 -12.34
CA TYR A 125 -8.31 19.19 -11.23
C TYR A 125 -8.84 18.74 -9.87
N PHE A 126 -10.17 18.64 -9.71
CA PHE A 126 -10.75 18.11 -8.48
C PHE A 126 -10.35 16.66 -8.20
N PHE A 127 -10.30 15.83 -9.24
CA PHE A 127 -9.80 14.46 -9.11
C PHE A 127 -8.33 14.48 -8.66
N GLU A 128 -7.42 15.12 -9.41
CA GLU A 128 -6.00 15.18 -9.04
C GLU A 128 -5.79 15.71 -7.62
N LEU A 129 -6.48 16.79 -7.25
CA LEU A 129 -6.41 17.34 -5.90
C LEU A 129 -6.87 16.33 -4.84
N SER A 130 -8.00 15.63 -5.08
CA SER A 130 -8.50 14.59 -4.16
C SER A 130 -7.49 13.47 -3.95
N PHE A 131 -6.74 13.10 -5.00
CA PHE A 131 -5.67 12.10 -4.91
C PHE A 131 -4.54 12.57 -4.00
N TYR A 132 -4.04 13.79 -4.21
CA TYR A 132 -2.96 14.33 -3.38
C TYR A 132 -3.40 14.54 -1.92
N ILE A 133 -4.62 15.02 -1.69
CA ILE A 133 -5.18 15.11 -0.33
C ILE A 133 -5.22 13.72 0.32
N SER A 134 -5.65 12.69 -0.41
CA SER A 134 -5.68 11.32 0.11
C SER A 134 -4.29 10.83 0.54
N LEU A 135 -3.24 11.17 -0.22
CA LEU A 135 -1.85 10.85 0.10
C LEU A 135 -1.36 11.62 1.33
N MET A 136 -1.64 12.92 1.42
CA MET A 136 -1.26 13.76 2.56
C MET A 136 -1.88 13.25 3.86
N LEU A 137 -3.15 12.85 3.84
CA LEU A 137 -3.82 12.26 5.00
C LEU A 137 -3.28 10.86 5.35
N CYS A 138 -2.71 10.12 4.40
CA CYS A 138 -2.14 8.80 4.63
C CYS A 138 -0.66 8.81 5.04
N ALA A 139 0.09 9.85 4.70
CA ALA A 139 1.51 10.02 5.00
C ALA A 139 1.92 9.65 6.44
N PRO A 140 1.24 10.09 7.52
CA PRO A 140 1.65 9.74 8.89
C PRO A 140 1.47 8.25 9.22
N ARG A 141 0.58 7.54 8.52
CA ARG A 141 0.40 6.08 8.69
C ARG A 141 1.49 5.30 7.96
N ASP A 142 1.98 5.82 6.85
CA ASP A 142 3.03 5.16 6.07
C ASP A 142 4.40 5.24 6.75
N VAL A 143 4.71 6.35 7.43
CA VAL A 143 5.93 6.47 8.25
C VAL A 143 5.96 5.42 9.37
N LYS A 144 4.82 5.12 9.99
CA LYS A 144 4.71 4.10 11.05
C LYS A 144 4.78 2.66 10.54
N ARG A 145 4.68 2.42 9.22
CA ARG A 145 4.68 1.09 8.58
C ARG A 145 6.00 0.72 7.92
N LYS A 146 6.91 1.68 7.70
CA LYS A 146 8.30 1.44 7.30
C LYS A 146 9.13 0.98 8.49
#